data_AF-A0A496VT42-F1
#
_entry.id   AF-A0A496VT42-F1
#
_cell.length_a   1.000
_cell.length_b   1.000
_cell.length_c   1.000
_cell.angle_alpha   90.00
_cell.angle_beta   90.00
_cell.angle_gamma   90.00
#
_symmetry.space_group_name_H-M   'P 1'
#
loop_
_entity.id
_entity.type
_entity.pdbx_description
1 polymer ?
#
loop_
_entity_poly.entity_id
_entity_poly.type
_entity_poly.pdbx_seq_one_letter_code
_entity_poly.pdbx_strand_id
1 'polypeptide(L)'
;MKLFKPFLAALLLVIAGFAQAEMVIDFSDTKGFGTAMDFVQINNIRVDTRTEIVNPFDGSSQTEVITMYYDVPFRFDLAGMHLVPDLGTAAPQTAARNCAQLTVFVTNAMNGAPLEDAIITVGGKSLIAGSNGATFENLPTGSTSVQVNHQDYVASSKTVNLACGGNGTTSLSLSPSVGENALRVTDLRAILTWGNQPKDLDAHLTGPCPGLPADLTNEENRFHVYWLDENRLGCNGMVKLDVDDVDSFGPETITIVPIGERLNEGVYRYSVYQYEGTGTLADSASVSLIVGNQPQRTFYPPAECQANLISSSDGSAAVDDGNAWVVFELIVNAEGAVSVVLVNQCKRIGGSAIIRQKSH
;
A
#
# COMPACT_ATOMS: atom_id res chain seq x y z
N MET A 1 16.77 39.95 28.14
CA MET A 1 15.59 40.84 28.17
C MET A 1 14.85 40.68 26.85
N LYS A 2 13.55 40.36 26.92
CA LYS A 2 12.57 40.06 25.84
C LYS A 2 12.73 38.69 25.16
N LEU A 3 11.73 37.81 25.07
CA LEU A 3 10.46 37.63 25.79
C LEU A 3 10.01 36.20 25.41
N PHE A 4 10.08 35.25 26.35
CA PHE A 4 9.55 33.89 26.19
C PHE A 4 8.03 33.95 26.41
N LYS A 5 7.23 33.43 25.48
CA LYS A 5 5.82 33.08 25.71
C LYS A 5 5.57 31.66 25.15
N PRO A 6 4.99 30.73 25.93
CA PRO A 6 4.66 29.40 25.46
C PRO A 6 3.33 29.44 24.70
N PHE A 7 3.30 28.86 23.49
CA PHE A 7 2.06 28.62 22.74
C PHE A 7 1.51 27.24 23.13
N LEU A 8 0.92 27.18 24.32
CA LEU A 8 0.06 26.09 24.76
C LEU A 8 -1.39 26.54 24.51
N ALA A 9 -1.84 26.55 23.26
CA ALA A 9 -3.21 26.95 22.92
C ALA A 9 -3.59 26.52 21.50
N ALA A 10 -4.00 25.26 21.33
CA ALA A 10 -4.82 24.85 20.18
C ALA A 10 -5.65 23.57 20.46
N LEU A 11 -6.07 23.34 21.71
CA LEU A 11 -7.05 22.29 22.07
C LEU A 11 -8.22 22.81 22.94
N LEU A 12 -8.33 24.12 23.15
CA LEU A 12 -9.43 24.71 23.91
C LEU A 12 -9.91 25.96 23.19
N LEU A 13 -10.81 25.83 22.21
CA LEU A 13 -11.81 26.87 21.91
C LEU A 13 -12.88 26.44 20.88
N VAL A 14 -13.61 25.36 21.13
CA VAL A 14 -15.03 25.26 20.76
C VAL A 14 -15.70 24.54 21.93
N ILE A 15 -16.90 24.96 22.35
CA ILE A 15 -17.62 24.57 23.58
C ILE A 15 -17.23 25.41 24.81
N ALA A 16 -17.43 26.72 24.71
CA ALA A 16 -17.72 27.53 25.90
C ALA A 16 -19.25 27.50 26.09
N GLY A 17 -19.75 26.67 27.01
CA GLY A 17 -21.13 26.80 27.46
C GLY A 17 -21.89 25.56 27.91
N PHE A 18 -21.28 24.39 28.17
CA PHE A 18 -21.92 23.31 28.95
C PHE A 18 -20.84 22.59 29.76
N ALA A 19 -21.26 21.93 30.86
CA ALA A 19 -20.43 21.27 31.88
C ALA A 19 -19.21 20.54 31.30
N GLN A 20 -18.08 20.55 32.03
CA GLN A 20 -16.84 19.93 31.59
C GLN A 20 -17.05 18.44 31.29
N ALA A 21 -17.25 18.11 30.03
CA ALA A 21 -17.34 16.73 29.59
C ALA A 21 -15.96 16.10 29.75
N GLU A 22 -15.86 15.07 30.59
CA GLU A 22 -14.64 14.27 30.70
C GLU A 22 -14.45 13.54 29.36
N MET A 23 -13.33 13.82 28.67
CA MET A 23 -12.99 13.20 27.39
C MET A 23 -11.95 12.11 27.61
N VAL A 24 -12.25 10.89 27.19
CA VAL A 24 -11.31 9.77 27.16
C VAL A 24 -10.97 9.46 25.71
N ILE A 25 -9.68 9.47 25.38
CA ILE A 25 -9.17 9.05 24.07
C ILE A 25 -8.50 7.69 24.25
N ASP A 26 -8.94 6.70 23.49
CA ASP A 26 -8.47 5.32 23.57
C ASP A 26 -7.90 4.85 22.22
N PHE A 27 -6.65 4.38 22.26
CA PHE A 27 -5.90 3.88 21.12
C PHE A 27 -5.77 2.36 21.09
N SER A 28 -6.35 1.63 22.05
CA SER A 28 -6.16 0.18 22.25
C SER A 28 -6.51 -0.67 21.03
N ASP A 29 -7.50 -0.24 20.23
CA ASP A 29 -7.94 -0.93 19.01
C ASP A 29 -7.58 -0.14 17.73
N THR A 30 -6.62 0.78 17.82
CA THR A 30 -6.19 1.58 16.66
C THR A 30 -5.20 0.83 15.78
N LYS A 31 -5.25 1.12 14.47
CA LYS A 31 -4.27 0.64 13.51
C LYS A 31 -3.68 1.82 12.76
N GLY A 32 -2.35 1.84 12.67
CA GLY A 32 -1.61 2.86 11.94
C GLY A 32 -0.98 2.32 10.66
N PHE A 33 -1.00 3.08 9.58
CA PHE A 33 -0.21 2.81 8.37
C PHE A 33 0.33 4.11 7.77
N GLY A 34 1.52 4.05 7.18
CA GLY A 34 2.11 5.20 6.49
C GLY A 34 1.32 5.53 5.22
N THR A 35 1.06 6.82 4.99
CA THR A 35 0.38 7.31 3.78
C THR A 35 1.25 8.24 2.94
N ALA A 36 2.28 8.85 3.53
CA ALA A 36 3.33 9.60 2.84
C ALA A 36 4.62 9.59 3.66
N MET A 37 5.69 10.24 3.17
CA MET A 37 7.01 10.28 3.81
C MET A 37 6.95 10.78 5.27
N ASP A 38 6.10 11.77 5.52
CA ASP A 38 5.89 12.37 6.84
C ASP A 38 4.46 12.19 7.33
N PHE A 39 3.66 11.27 6.77
CA PHE A 39 2.29 11.02 7.23
C PHE A 39 2.03 9.58 7.64
N VAL A 40 1.36 9.43 8.78
CA VAL A 40 0.80 8.18 9.28
C VAL A 40 -0.69 8.36 9.45
N GLN A 41 -1.47 7.54 8.76
CA GLN A 41 -2.90 7.41 9.02
C GLN A 41 -3.10 6.52 10.24
N ILE A 42 -3.78 7.02 11.27
CA ILE A 42 -4.21 6.22 12.42
C ILE A 42 -5.73 6.15 12.40
N ASN A 43 -6.24 4.94 12.24
CA ASN A 43 -7.66 4.67 12.17
C ASN A 43 -8.21 4.17 13.50
N ASN A 44 -9.53 4.32 13.66
CA ASN A 44 -10.31 3.76 14.76
C ASN A 44 -9.95 4.34 16.14
N ILE A 45 -9.60 5.63 16.21
CA ILE A 45 -9.35 6.31 17.49
C ILE A 45 -10.69 6.50 18.19
N ARG A 46 -10.89 5.85 19.33
CA ARG A 46 -12.13 5.98 20.11
C ARG A 46 -12.02 7.22 20.99
N VAL A 47 -13.03 8.08 20.92
CA VAL A 47 -13.18 9.27 21.75
C VAL A 47 -14.52 9.17 22.47
N ASP A 48 -14.46 8.97 23.78
CA ASP A 48 -15.62 8.94 24.64
C ASP A 48 -15.75 10.32 25.30
N THR A 49 -16.89 10.99 25.11
CA THR A 49 -17.22 12.21 25.85
C THR A 49 -18.30 11.91 26.88
N ARG A 50 -18.00 12.15 28.16
CA ARG A 50 -18.96 11.99 29.25
C ARG A 50 -19.71 13.28 29.46
N THR A 51 -20.99 13.30 29.15
CA THR A 51 -21.82 14.48 29.35
C THR A 51 -22.82 14.22 30.46
N GLU A 52 -22.91 15.14 31.42
CA GLU A 52 -23.93 15.09 32.45
C GLU A 52 -25.25 15.64 31.88
N ILE A 53 -26.25 14.76 31.78
CA ILE A 53 -27.61 15.12 31.39
C ILE A 53 -28.43 15.29 32.65
N VAL A 54 -28.82 16.54 32.91
CA VAL A 54 -29.74 16.87 34.00
C VAL A 54 -31.16 16.72 33.50
N ASN A 55 -31.94 15.85 34.13
CA ASN A 55 -33.36 15.71 33.90
C ASN A 55 -34.07 17.02 34.31
N PRO A 56 -34.71 17.72 33.35
CA PRO A 56 -35.31 19.03 33.61
C PRO A 56 -36.56 18.97 34.49
N PHE A 57 -37.08 17.78 34.81
CA PHE A 57 -38.33 17.60 35.58
C PHE A 57 -38.11 17.28 37.05
N ASP A 58 -36.99 16.64 37.40
CA ASP A 58 -36.70 16.23 38.79
C ASP A 58 -35.30 16.66 39.28
N GLY A 59 -34.49 17.28 38.41
CA GLY A 59 -33.15 17.73 38.75
C GLY A 59 -32.14 16.61 38.98
N SER A 60 -32.52 15.34 38.73
CA SER A 60 -31.58 14.22 38.75
C SER A 60 -30.62 14.34 37.58
N SER A 61 -29.35 13.94 37.77
CA SER A 61 -28.38 13.89 36.69
C SER A 61 -27.98 12.46 36.36
N GLN A 62 -27.77 12.20 35.08
CA GLN A 62 -27.20 10.97 34.57
C GLN A 62 -26.00 11.29 33.70
N THR A 63 -24.91 10.52 33.85
CA THR A 63 -23.77 10.63 32.95
C THR A 63 -24.01 9.76 31.74
N GLU A 64 -24.14 10.38 30.56
CA GLU A 64 -24.16 9.66 29.30
C GLU A 64 -22.76 9.66 28.68
N VAL A 65 -22.34 8.52 28.15
CA VAL A 65 -21.06 8.38 27.44
C VAL A 65 -21.36 8.37 25.95
N ILE A 66 -20.92 9.42 25.25
CA ILE A 66 -21.03 9.50 23.79
C ILE A 66 -19.70 9.05 23.20
N THR A 67 -19.70 7.88 22.56
CA THR A 67 -18.53 7.30 21.89
C THR A 67 -18.52 7.68 20.42
N MET A 68 -17.39 8.23 19.96
CA MET A 68 -17.12 8.54 18.55
C MET A 68 -15.81 7.89 18.10
N TYR A 69 -15.72 7.54 16.82
CA TYR A 69 -14.51 7.01 16.22
C TYR A 69 -13.98 8.00 15.16
N TYR A 70 -12.67 8.22 15.19
CA TYR A 70 -11.98 9.10 14.27
C TYR A 70 -10.86 8.35 13.54
N ASP A 71 -10.79 8.62 12.24
CA ASP A 71 -9.63 8.30 11.42
C ASP A 71 -8.86 9.61 11.23
N VAL A 72 -7.66 9.67 11.79
CA VAL A 72 -6.88 10.91 11.85
C VAL A 72 -5.53 10.68 11.17
N PRO A 73 -5.22 11.41 10.08
CA PRO A 73 -3.86 11.47 9.59
C PRO A 73 -3.01 12.29 10.55
N PHE A 74 -1.79 11.82 10.79
CA PHE A 74 -0.79 12.51 11.60
C PHE A 74 0.41 12.81 10.73
N ARG A 75 0.86 14.06 10.74
CA ARG A 75 2.15 14.46 10.20
C ARG A 75 3.25 14.23 11.23
N PHE A 76 4.37 13.62 10.85
CA PHE A 76 5.55 13.54 11.68
C PHE A 76 6.34 14.85 11.59
N ASP A 77 6.33 15.64 12.67
CA ASP A 77 7.19 16.81 12.79
C ASP A 77 8.62 16.39 13.13
N LEU A 78 9.51 16.43 12.15
CA LEU A 78 10.93 16.08 12.29
C LEU A 78 11.67 17.00 13.26
N ALA A 79 11.23 18.26 13.42
CA ALA A 79 11.90 19.20 14.31
C ALA A 79 11.62 18.88 15.79
N GLY A 80 10.37 18.49 16.08
CA GLY A 80 9.91 18.14 17.41
C GLY A 80 9.89 16.64 17.70
N MET A 81 10.20 15.78 16.72
CA MET A 81 10.12 14.30 16.81
C MET A 81 8.80 13.79 17.37
N HIS A 82 7.67 14.36 16.94
CA HIS A 82 6.33 13.96 17.39
C HIS A 82 5.32 13.97 16.25
N LEU A 83 4.22 13.24 16.45
CA LEU A 83 3.08 13.22 15.54
C LEU A 83 2.16 14.41 15.82
N VAL A 84 1.84 15.17 14.77
CA VAL A 84 0.92 16.29 14.77
C VAL A 84 -0.34 15.88 14.01
N PRO A 85 -1.53 15.82 14.65
CA PRO A 85 -2.75 15.46 13.96
C PRO A 85 -3.10 16.50 12.89
N ASP A 86 -3.41 16.07 11.68
CA ASP A 86 -3.97 16.90 10.63
C ASP A 86 -5.51 16.87 10.71
N LEU A 87 -6.05 17.73 11.59
CA LEU A 87 -7.49 17.81 11.86
C LEU A 87 -8.29 18.44 10.71
N GLY A 88 -7.63 18.99 9.67
CA GLY A 88 -8.32 19.56 8.50
C GLY A 88 -8.94 18.51 7.59
N THR A 89 -8.49 17.25 7.72
CA THR A 89 -8.96 16.09 6.95
C THR A 89 -9.57 15.00 7.84
N ALA A 90 -9.61 15.22 9.16
CA ALA A 90 -10.25 14.33 10.12
C ALA A 90 -11.78 14.30 9.87
N ALA A 91 -12.26 13.20 9.30
CA ALA A 91 -13.68 13.00 9.05
C ALA A 91 -14.32 12.23 10.22
N PRO A 92 -15.39 12.74 10.85
CA PRO A 92 -16.20 11.91 11.75
C PRO A 92 -16.75 10.72 10.95
N GLN A 93 -16.52 9.50 11.42
CA GLN A 93 -17.16 8.34 10.79
C GLN A 93 -18.67 8.41 11.02
N THR A 94 -19.45 8.29 9.95
CA THR A 94 -20.82 7.77 10.11
C THR A 94 -20.69 6.34 10.64
N ALA A 95 -21.48 5.98 11.66
CA ALA A 95 -21.38 4.65 12.29
C ALA A 95 -21.32 3.56 11.21
N ALA A 96 -20.23 2.78 11.22
CA ALA A 96 -20.00 1.76 10.21
C ALA A 96 -21.21 0.81 10.16
N ARG A 97 -21.80 0.63 8.97
CA ARG A 97 -22.89 -0.33 8.79
C ARG A 97 -22.32 -1.69 8.46
N ASN A 98 -22.76 -2.72 9.18
CA ASN A 98 -22.39 -4.10 8.86
C ASN A 98 -23.25 -4.63 7.72
N CYS A 99 -22.84 -4.36 6.50
CA CYS A 99 -23.60 -4.65 5.26
C CYS A 99 -22.70 -4.98 4.06
N ALA A 100 -21.38 -4.79 4.17
CA ALA A 100 -20.47 -4.97 3.07
C ALA A 100 -20.10 -6.45 2.88
N GLN A 101 -19.78 -6.81 1.63
CA GLN A 101 -19.25 -8.12 1.26
C GLN A 101 -17.86 -7.93 0.62
N LEU A 102 -16.94 -8.85 0.91
CA LEU A 102 -15.61 -8.89 0.32
C LEU A 102 -15.18 -10.33 0.05
N THR A 103 -14.77 -10.63 -1.17
CA THR A 103 -14.04 -11.86 -1.51
C THR A 103 -12.55 -11.56 -1.57
N VAL A 104 -11.76 -12.36 -0.85
CA VAL A 104 -10.30 -12.23 -0.78
C VAL A 104 -9.65 -13.44 -1.46
N PHE A 105 -8.87 -13.20 -2.51
CA PHE A 105 -8.02 -14.20 -3.14
C PHE A 105 -6.62 -14.18 -2.52
N VAL A 106 -6.05 -15.37 -2.29
CA VAL A 106 -4.70 -15.50 -1.75
C VAL A 106 -3.89 -16.38 -2.70
N THR A 107 -2.74 -15.91 -3.14
CA THR A 107 -1.86 -16.64 -4.06
C THR A 107 -0.44 -16.75 -3.52
N ASN A 108 0.33 -17.68 -4.08
CA ASN A 108 1.76 -17.80 -3.84
C ASN A 108 2.52 -16.90 -4.83
N ALA A 109 3.35 -16.00 -4.31
CA ALA A 109 4.08 -15.01 -5.12
C ALA A 109 5.09 -15.63 -6.09
N MET A 110 5.47 -16.91 -5.91
CA MET A 110 6.45 -17.56 -6.77
C MET A 110 5.89 -18.18 -8.04
N ASN A 111 4.57 -18.43 -8.07
CA ASN A 111 3.95 -19.17 -9.17
C ASN A 111 2.51 -18.76 -9.48
N GLY A 112 1.93 -17.80 -8.74
CA GLY A 112 0.57 -17.32 -8.93
C GLY A 112 -0.52 -18.30 -8.49
N ALA A 113 -0.18 -19.51 -8.05
CA ALA A 113 -1.17 -20.51 -7.67
C ALA A 113 -1.95 -20.09 -6.42
N PRO A 114 -3.26 -20.42 -6.31
CA PRO A 114 -4.02 -20.22 -5.09
C PRO A 114 -3.30 -20.82 -3.88
N LEU A 115 -3.19 -20.04 -2.80
CA LEU A 115 -2.60 -20.47 -1.55
C LEU A 115 -3.72 -20.84 -0.58
N GLU A 116 -4.07 -22.12 -0.61
CA GLU A 116 -5.02 -22.72 0.33
C GLU A 116 -4.46 -22.70 1.77
N ASP A 117 -5.33 -22.92 2.75
CA ASP A 117 -5.01 -22.95 4.19
C ASP A 117 -4.50 -21.64 4.80
N ALA A 118 -4.39 -20.57 4.01
CA ALA A 118 -4.09 -19.23 4.52
C ALA A 118 -5.26 -18.69 5.37
N ILE A 119 -4.95 -18.17 6.55
CA ILE A 119 -5.91 -17.55 7.46
C ILE A 119 -6.07 -16.08 7.08
N ILE A 120 -7.26 -15.71 6.62
CA ILE A 120 -7.61 -14.33 6.26
C ILE A 120 -8.43 -13.73 7.41
N THR A 121 -8.06 -12.55 7.87
CA THR A 121 -8.80 -11.79 8.89
C THR A 121 -9.27 -10.44 8.32
N VAL A 122 -10.58 -10.19 8.37
CA VAL A 122 -11.22 -8.94 7.89
C VAL A 122 -12.30 -8.51 8.87
N GLY A 123 -12.25 -7.26 9.34
CA GLY A 123 -13.27 -6.71 10.25
C GLY A 123 -13.50 -7.55 11.51
N GLY A 124 -12.44 -8.18 12.05
CA GLY A 124 -12.50 -9.06 13.23
C GLY A 124 -12.99 -10.49 12.97
N LYS A 125 -13.40 -10.83 11.74
CA LYS A 125 -13.76 -12.19 11.34
C LYS A 125 -12.57 -12.88 10.69
N SER A 126 -12.44 -14.19 10.88
CA SER A 126 -11.41 -14.99 10.21
C SER A 126 -12.00 -16.16 9.44
N LEU A 127 -11.49 -16.37 8.22
CA LEU A 127 -11.81 -17.50 7.35
C LEU A 127 -10.52 -18.12 6.80
N ILE A 128 -10.61 -19.35 6.32
CA ILE A 128 -9.51 -20.04 5.65
C ILE A 128 -9.70 -19.91 4.13
N ALA A 129 -8.64 -19.57 3.41
CA ALA A 129 -8.65 -19.47 1.95
C ALA A 129 -8.78 -20.86 1.31
N GLY A 130 -9.70 -21.01 0.35
CA GLY A 130 -9.71 -22.13 -0.59
C GLY A 130 -9.18 -21.71 -1.96
N SER A 131 -9.27 -22.63 -2.94
CA SER A 131 -8.83 -22.37 -4.32
C SER A 131 -9.48 -21.14 -4.98
N ASN A 132 -10.69 -20.79 -4.56
CA ASN A 132 -11.49 -19.68 -5.07
C ASN A 132 -11.49 -18.47 -4.12
N GLY A 133 -10.56 -18.40 -3.17
CA GLY A 133 -10.52 -17.38 -2.12
C GLY A 133 -11.51 -17.64 -0.98
N ALA A 134 -11.78 -16.60 -0.19
CA ALA A 134 -12.77 -16.62 0.90
C ALA A 134 -13.68 -15.39 0.86
N THR A 135 -14.99 -15.61 0.99
CA THR A 135 -16.00 -14.53 0.98
C THR A 135 -16.46 -14.19 2.40
N PHE A 136 -16.31 -12.92 2.76
CA PHE A 136 -16.75 -12.33 4.00
C PHE A 136 -18.03 -11.53 3.78
N GLU A 137 -19.01 -11.71 4.66
CA GLU A 137 -20.28 -11.00 4.64
C GLU A 137 -20.49 -10.19 5.91
N ASN A 138 -21.41 -9.23 5.87
CA ASN A 138 -21.77 -8.38 7.01
C ASN A 138 -20.53 -7.72 7.62
N LEU A 139 -19.65 -7.21 6.77
CA LEU A 139 -18.47 -6.44 7.16
C LEU A 139 -18.84 -4.97 7.38
N PRO A 140 -18.12 -4.26 8.28
CA PRO A 140 -18.28 -2.83 8.45
C PRO A 140 -17.90 -2.09 7.17
N THR A 141 -18.69 -1.07 6.82
CA THR A 141 -18.32 -0.11 5.76
C THR A 141 -17.14 0.76 6.18
N GLY A 142 -16.40 1.29 5.20
CA GLY A 142 -15.25 2.17 5.42
C GLY A 142 -13.93 1.44 5.20
N SER A 143 -12.84 2.11 5.60
CA SER A 143 -11.48 1.59 5.47
C SER A 143 -11.27 0.39 6.40
N THR A 144 -11.03 -0.78 5.81
CA THR A 144 -10.88 -2.05 6.52
C THR A 144 -9.57 -2.71 6.16
N SER A 145 -8.83 -3.17 7.17
CA SER A 145 -7.60 -3.95 6.98
C SER A 145 -7.94 -5.42 6.73
N VAL A 146 -7.41 -5.96 5.64
CA VAL A 146 -7.33 -7.39 5.32
C VAL A 146 -5.96 -7.88 5.75
N GLN A 147 -5.92 -8.90 6.58
CA GLN A 147 -4.68 -9.52 7.06
C GLN A 147 -4.66 -10.98 6.64
N VAL A 148 -3.52 -11.46 6.14
CA VAL A 148 -3.38 -12.84 5.70
C VAL A 148 -2.14 -13.44 6.35
N ASN A 149 -2.34 -14.57 7.03
CA ASN A 149 -1.30 -15.33 7.70
C ASN A 149 -1.27 -16.76 7.19
N HIS A 150 -0.07 -17.28 7.00
CA HIS A 150 0.17 -18.70 6.73
C HIS A 150 1.52 -19.07 7.37
N GLN A 151 1.63 -20.26 7.94
CA GLN A 151 2.82 -20.66 8.72
C GLN A 151 4.13 -20.58 7.92
N ASP A 152 4.09 -21.02 6.66
CA ASP A 152 5.26 -21.11 5.78
C ASP A 152 5.49 -19.89 4.88
N TYR A 153 4.77 -18.78 5.13
CA TYR A 153 4.84 -17.58 4.32
C TYR A 153 4.97 -16.32 5.18
N VAL A 154 5.50 -15.26 4.59
CA VAL A 154 5.53 -13.92 5.20
C VAL A 154 4.10 -13.39 5.27
N ALA A 155 3.66 -13.05 6.49
CA ALA A 155 2.36 -12.44 6.72
C ALA A 155 2.23 -11.12 5.95
N SER A 156 1.06 -10.91 5.34
CA SER A 156 0.79 -9.73 4.51
C SER A 156 -0.50 -9.05 4.92
N SER A 157 -0.60 -7.76 4.66
CA SER A 157 -1.83 -7.00 4.89
C SER A 157 -2.04 -5.91 3.85
N LYS A 158 -3.31 -5.64 3.57
CA LYS A 158 -3.77 -4.63 2.61
C LYS A 158 -4.99 -3.92 3.17
N THR A 159 -5.11 -2.63 2.89
CA THR A 159 -6.32 -1.85 3.23
C THR A 159 -7.27 -1.82 2.04
N VAL A 160 -8.56 -2.02 2.30
CA VAL A 160 -9.64 -1.92 1.32
C VAL A 160 -10.72 -0.98 1.82
N ASN A 161 -11.43 -0.32 0.91
CA ASN A 161 -12.58 0.52 1.27
C ASN A 161 -13.87 -0.22 0.94
N LEU A 162 -14.69 -0.48 1.96
CA LEU A 162 -15.90 -1.29 1.84
C LEU A 162 -17.17 -0.42 1.85
N ALA A 163 -18.15 -0.81 1.03
CA ALA A 163 -19.45 -0.14 0.93
C ALA A 163 -20.60 -1.17 0.91
N CYS A 164 -21.79 -0.75 1.36
CA CYS A 164 -22.99 -1.61 1.28
C CYS A 164 -23.36 -1.89 -0.19
N GLY A 165 -23.90 -3.08 -0.46
CA GLY A 165 -24.48 -3.44 -1.76
C GLY A 165 -23.46 -3.73 -2.87
N GLY A 166 -22.15 -3.63 -2.56
CA GLY A 166 -21.08 -4.07 -3.45
C GLY A 166 -20.61 -5.48 -3.12
N ASN A 167 -20.15 -6.20 -4.15
CA ASN A 167 -19.42 -7.47 -4.03
C ASN A 167 -17.93 -7.16 -4.21
N GLY A 168 -17.30 -6.61 -3.17
CA GLY A 168 -15.90 -6.22 -3.22
C GLY A 168 -15.01 -7.43 -3.49
N THR A 169 -13.93 -7.25 -4.24
CA THR A 169 -12.91 -8.27 -4.46
C THR A 169 -11.53 -7.67 -4.23
N THR A 170 -10.62 -8.46 -3.68
CA THR A 170 -9.21 -8.07 -3.50
C THR A 170 -8.33 -9.30 -3.51
N SER A 171 -7.05 -9.13 -3.84
CA SER A 171 -6.05 -10.18 -3.79
C SER A 171 -4.89 -9.78 -2.88
N LEU A 172 -4.26 -10.79 -2.27
CA LEU A 172 -2.95 -10.70 -1.65
C LEU A 172 -2.11 -11.88 -2.14
N SER A 173 -0.85 -11.63 -2.47
CA SER A 173 0.10 -12.70 -2.77
C SER A 173 1.19 -12.77 -1.72
N LEU A 174 1.47 -13.97 -1.25
CA LEU A 174 2.35 -14.20 -0.11
C LEU A 174 3.70 -14.76 -0.59
N SER A 175 4.77 -14.25 0.00
CA SER A 175 6.13 -14.73 -0.21
C SER A 175 6.45 -15.90 0.71
N PRO A 176 6.99 -17.03 0.22
CA PRO A 176 7.50 -18.10 1.08
C PRO A 176 8.50 -17.57 2.13
N SER A 177 8.40 -18.04 3.36
CA SER A 177 9.33 -17.75 4.46
C SER A 177 10.26 -18.92 4.78
N VAL A 178 9.98 -20.10 4.22
CA VAL A 178 10.77 -21.34 4.37
C VAL A 178 11.04 -22.00 3.02
N GLY A 179 12.05 -22.87 2.98
CA GLY A 179 12.43 -23.62 1.77
C GLY A 179 13.29 -22.82 0.78
N GLU A 180 13.48 -23.38 -0.42
CA GLU A 180 14.39 -22.82 -1.44
C GLU A 180 13.94 -21.46 -2.00
N ASN A 181 12.65 -21.14 -1.89
CA ASN A 181 12.08 -19.88 -2.37
C ASN A 181 12.00 -18.79 -1.27
N ALA A 182 12.43 -19.11 -0.05
CA ALA A 182 12.55 -18.13 1.02
C ALA A 182 13.69 -17.14 0.71
N LEU A 183 13.44 -15.87 0.99
CA LEU A 183 14.44 -14.83 0.74
C LEU A 183 15.60 -14.93 1.72
N ARG A 184 16.83 -14.86 1.21
CA ARG A 184 18.01 -14.62 2.03
C ARG A 184 18.09 -13.14 2.40
N VAL A 185 18.96 -12.80 3.36
CA VAL A 185 19.16 -11.42 3.85
C VAL A 185 19.52 -10.40 2.76
N THR A 186 20.07 -10.86 1.64
CA THR A 186 20.47 -10.04 0.48
C THR A 186 19.46 -10.04 -0.66
N ASP A 187 18.47 -10.94 -0.60
CA ASP A 187 17.49 -11.11 -1.66
C ASP A 187 16.37 -10.09 -1.52
N LEU A 188 15.67 -9.82 -2.61
CA LEU A 188 14.58 -8.89 -2.64
C LEU A 188 13.42 -9.47 -3.41
N ARG A 189 12.20 -9.20 -2.97
CA ARG A 189 10.98 -9.52 -3.73
C ARG A 189 10.04 -8.33 -3.73
N ALA A 190 9.59 -7.96 -4.91
CA ALA A 190 8.52 -6.99 -5.12
C ALA A 190 7.32 -7.73 -5.72
N ILE A 191 6.15 -7.51 -5.13
CA ILE A 191 4.92 -8.22 -5.46
C ILE A 191 3.85 -7.17 -5.75
N LEU A 192 3.42 -7.09 -7.00
CA LEU A 192 2.29 -6.29 -7.45
C LEU A 192 1.01 -7.13 -7.38
N THR A 193 -0.04 -6.55 -6.82
CA THR A 193 -1.41 -7.10 -6.83
C THR A 193 -2.38 -5.99 -7.13
N TRP A 194 -3.48 -6.30 -7.82
CA TRP A 194 -4.55 -5.35 -8.11
C TRP A 194 -5.92 -6.01 -7.96
N GLY A 195 -6.97 -5.36 -8.42
CA GLY A 195 -8.35 -5.84 -8.38
C GLY A 195 -8.80 -6.34 -9.74
N ASN A 196 -10.11 -6.38 -9.94
CA ASN A 196 -10.69 -6.78 -11.23
C ASN A 196 -10.40 -5.80 -12.37
N GLN A 197 -10.07 -4.54 -12.05
CA GLN A 197 -9.71 -3.49 -13.00
C GLN A 197 -8.57 -2.64 -12.42
N PRO A 198 -7.59 -2.20 -13.24
CA PRO A 198 -7.37 -2.55 -14.65
C PRO A 198 -7.18 -4.05 -14.86
N LYS A 199 -7.36 -4.51 -16.11
CA LYS A 199 -7.30 -5.94 -16.42
C LYS A 199 -5.86 -6.44 -16.27
N ASP A 200 -4.90 -5.65 -16.75
CA ASP A 200 -3.50 -6.03 -16.81
C ASP A 200 -2.60 -4.88 -16.35
N LEU A 201 -1.72 -5.17 -15.39
CA LEU A 201 -0.76 -4.22 -14.83
C LEU A 201 0.64 -4.85 -14.81
N ASP A 202 1.54 -4.31 -15.64
CA ASP A 202 2.92 -4.78 -15.75
C ASP A 202 3.81 -4.24 -14.63
N ALA A 203 4.61 -5.12 -14.03
CA ALA A 203 5.73 -4.81 -13.17
C ALA A 203 7.00 -4.58 -14.00
N HIS A 204 7.62 -3.43 -13.75
CA HIS A 204 8.90 -3.06 -14.34
C HIS A 204 9.93 -2.85 -13.24
N LEU A 205 11.10 -3.47 -13.37
CA LEU A 205 12.24 -3.23 -12.50
C LEU A 205 13.48 -2.95 -13.33
N THR A 206 14.10 -1.79 -13.10
CA THR A 206 15.41 -1.44 -13.67
C THR A 206 16.48 -1.36 -12.60
N GLY A 207 17.72 -1.70 -12.91
CA GLY A 207 18.81 -1.63 -11.93
C GLY A 207 20.21 -1.86 -12.48
N PRO A 208 21.27 -1.62 -11.68
CA PRO A 208 22.65 -1.72 -12.12
C PRO A 208 23.03 -3.15 -12.53
N CYS A 209 23.63 -3.27 -13.71
CA CYS A 209 24.24 -4.49 -14.22
C CYS A 209 25.56 -4.20 -14.95
N PRO A 210 26.68 -4.03 -14.22
CA PRO A 210 27.97 -3.75 -14.84
C PRO A 210 28.35 -4.80 -15.90
N GLY A 211 28.74 -4.33 -17.08
CA GLY A 211 29.12 -5.17 -18.22
C GLY A 211 27.97 -5.57 -19.15
N LEU A 212 26.72 -5.19 -18.84
CA LEU A 212 25.59 -5.40 -19.75
C LEU A 212 25.66 -4.40 -20.92
N PRO A 213 25.73 -4.83 -22.19
CA PRO A 213 25.65 -3.93 -23.33
C PRO A 213 24.23 -3.37 -23.47
N ALA A 214 24.10 -2.14 -23.99
CA ALA A 214 22.80 -1.57 -24.34
C ALA A 214 22.18 -2.33 -25.53
N ASP A 215 20.85 -2.48 -25.51
CA ASP A 215 20.09 -3.03 -26.63
C ASP A 215 18.71 -2.33 -26.78
N LEU A 216 17.74 -3.02 -27.37
CA LEU A 216 16.38 -2.49 -27.53
C LEU A 216 15.59 -2.47 -26.23
N THR A 217 15.94 -3.31 -25.26
CA THR A 217 15.23 -3.57 -24.00
C THR A 217 15.93 -2.96 -22.78
N ASN A 218 17.23 -2.70 -22.88
CA ASN A 218 18.11 -2.33 -21.77
C ASN A 218 19.08 -1.19 -22.10
N GLU A 219 19.54 -0.50 -21.05
CA GLU A 219 20.60 0.51 -21.15
C GLU A 219 21.98 -0.11 -20.87
N GLU A 220 23.04 0.57 -21.29
CA GLU A 220 24.39 0.12 -20.99
C GLU A 220 24.60 0.09 -19.48
N ASN A 221 25.11 -1.03 -18.98
CA ASN A 221 25.32 -1.32 -17.57
C ASN A 221 24.05 -1.29 -16.69
N ARG A 222 22.85 -1.41 -17.28
CA ARG A 222 21.57 -1.37 -16.53
C ARG A 222 20.55 -2.32 -17.13
N PHE A 223 20.07 -3.25 -16.29
CA PHE A 223 18.98 -4.15 -16.67
C PHE A 223 17.62 -3.47 -16.52
N HIS A 224 16.63 -4.08 -17.14
CA HIS A 224 15.22 -3.77 -17.19
C HIS A 224 14.47 -5.08 -17.38
N VAL A 225 13.76 -5.52 -16.34
CA VAL A 225 12.93 -6.72 -16.36
C VAL A 225 11.47 -6.31 -16.41
N TYR A 226 10.75 -6.87 -17.39
CA TYR A 226 9.31 -6.72 -17.68
C TYR A 226 8.88 -7.85 -18.65
N TRP A 227 7.59 -7.93 -18.99
CA TRP A 227 6.98 -9.06 -19.73
C TRP A 227 7.69 -9.52 -21.02
N LEU A 228 8.28 -8.60 -21.80
CA LEU A 228 8.94 -8.88 -23.10
C LEU A 228 10.39 -9.40 -23.01
N ASP A 229 11.01 -9.42 -21.84
CA ASP A 229 12.35 -9.99 -21.70
C ASP A 229 12.22 -11.52 -21.61
N GLU A 230 12.00 -12.15 -22.78
CA GLU A 230 11.60 -13.55 -23.03
C GLU A 230 12.49 -14.63 -22.35
N ASN A 231 13.59 -14.23 -21.69
CA ASN A 231 14.45 -15.10 -20.90
C ASN A 231 14.42 -14.89 -19.38
N ARG A 232 13.45 -14.14 -18.82
CA ARG A 232 13.12 -14.06 -17.37
C ARG A 232 14.29 -13.87 -16.39
N LEU A 233 15.46 -13.48 -16.87
CA LEU A 233 16.73 -13.48 -16.14
C LEU A 233 17.54 -12.26 -16.57
N GLY A 234 17.25 -11.12 -15.96
CA GLY A 234 18.09 -9.94 -16.13
C GLY A 234 19.41 -10.10 -15.39
N CYS A 235 20.45 -9.45 -15.91
CA CYS A 235 21.77 -9.38 -15.29
C CYS A 235 22.36 -10.74 -14.88
N ASN A 236 22.59 -11.63 -15.86
CA ASN A 236 23.15 -12.97 -15.64
C ASN A 236 22.30 -13.86 -14.70
N GLY A 237 20.98 -13.64 -14.65
CA GLY A 237 20.06 -14.38 -13.79
C GLY A 237 19.96 -13.89 -12.36
N MET A 238 20.51 -12.71 -12.07
CA MET A 238 20.34 -12.06 -10.77
C MET A 238 18.89 -11.62 -10.52
N VAL A 239 18.13 -11.26 -11.55
CA VAL A 239 16.77 -10.74 -11.39
C VAL A 239 15.80 -11.49 -12.28
N LYS A 240 14.62 -11.79 -11.76
CA LYS A 240 13.62 -12.61 -12.44
C LYS A 240 12.21 -12.07 -12.23
N LEU A 241 11.44 -12.04 -13.31
CA LEU A 241 9.98 -12.00 -13.26
C LEU A 241 9.49 -13.43 -12.98
N ASP A 242 9.09 -13.68 -11.74
CA ASP A 242 8.66 -15.00 -11.26
C ASP A 242 7.26 -15.36 -11.75
N VAL A 243 6.36 -14.37 -11.71
CA VAL A 243 4.97 -14.48 -12.13
C VAL A 243 4.64 -13.22 -12.93
N ASP A 244 4.00 -13.46 -14.06
CA ASP A 244 3.51 -12.47 -15.03
C ASP A 244 2.04 -12.84 -15.26
N ASP A 245 1.14 -12.17 -14.55
CA ASP A 245 -0.29 -12.46 -14.59
C ASP A 245 -0.99 -11.39 -15.41
N VAL A 246 -1.59 -11.82 -16.52
CA VAL A 246 -2.19 -10.92 -17.53
C VAL A 246 -3.71 -10.75 -17.35
N ASP A 247 -4.32 -11.35 -16.31
CA ASP A 247 -5.77 -11.48 -16.18
C ASP A 247 -6.30 -11.14 -14.78
N SER A 248 -6.34 -9.84 -14.44
CA SER A 248 -6.92 -9.28 -13.23
C SER A 248 -6.33 -9.83 -11.93
N PHE A 249 -6.45 -9.09 -10.83
CA PHE A 249 -6.02 -9.53 -9.49
C PHE A 249 -4.52 -9.78 -9.29
N GLY A 250 -3.75 -9.92 -10.36
CA GLY A 250 -2.36 -10.35 -10.31
C GLY A 250 -2.20 -11.72 -9.63
N PRO A 251 -0.98 -12.05 -9.16
CA PRO A 251 0.12 -11.14 -8.91
C PRO A 251 1.10 -11.04 -10.08
N GLU A 252 1.83 -9.94 -10.13
CA GLU A 252 3.15 -9.94 -10.76
C GLU A 252 4.23 -9.89 -9.69
N THR A 253 5.26 -10.72 -9.84
CA THR A 253 6.33 -10.83 -8.84
C THR A 253 7.69 -10.78 -9.47
N ILE A 254 8.54 -9.87 -9.00
CA ILE A 254 9.95 -9.79 -9.39
C ILE A 254 10.82 -10.10 -8.17
N THR A 255 11.70 -11.09 -8.29
CA THR A 255 12.73 -11.40 -7.28
C THR A 255 14.11 -11.01 -7.79
N ILE A 256 14.91 -10.37 -6.92
CA ILE A 256 16.35 -10.18 -7.12
C ILE A 256 17.10 -11.12 -6.16
N VAL A 257 17.97 -11.93 -6.73
CA VAL A 257 18.85 -12.87 -6.06
C VAL A 257 20.28 -12.56 -6.49
N PRO A 258 21.04 -11.77 -5.70
CA PRO A 258 22.42 -11.43 -6.05
C PRO A 258 23.29 -12.66 -6.32
N ILE A 259 24.09 -12.60 -7.40
CA ILE A 259 25.05 -13.67 -7.76
C ILE A 259 26.24 -13.70 -6.78
N GLY A 260 26.46 -12.60 -6.04
CA GLY A 260 27.39 -12.53 -4.90
C GLY A 260 26.68 -12.35 -3.56
N GLU A 261 27.40 -11.87 -2.55
CA GLU A 261 26.84 -11.60 -1.20
C GLU A 261 26.18 -10.22 -1.07
N ARG A 262 26.00 -9.47 -2.17
CA ARG A 262 25.38 -8.14 -2.17
C ARG A 262 24.85 -7.74 -3.54
N LEU A 263 23.86 -6.85 -3.53
CA LEU A 263 23.39 -6.14 -4.73
C LEU A 263 24.52 -5.25 -5.30
N ASN A 264 24.44 -4.99 -6.61
CA ASN A 264 25.33 -4.03 -7.26
C ASN A 264 25.03 -2.62 -6.73
N GLU A 265 26.09 -1.83 -6.52
CA GLU A 265 25.94 -0.42 -6.14
C GLU A 265 25.14 0.36 -7.22
N GLY A 266 24.22 1.21 -6.76
CA GLY A 266 23.45 2.11 -7.62
C GLY A 266 21.95 2.10 -7.32
N VAL A 267 21.18 2.61 -8.29
CA VAL A 267 19.74 2.84 -8.16
C VAL A 267 18.94 1.76 -8.86
N TYR A 268 18.14 1.03 -8.09
CA TYR A 268 17.10 0.15 -8.60
C TYR A 268 15.77 0.90 -8.56
N ARG A 269 14.97 0.86 -9.63
CA ARG A 269 13.69 1.58 -9.73
C ARG A 269 12.59 0.60 -10.10
N TYR A 270 11.56 0.54 -9.25
CA TYR A 270 10.37 -0.28 -9.49
C TYR A 270 9.21 0.62 -9.94
N SER A 271 8.53 0.21 -11.00
CA SER A 271 7.38 0.92 -11.54
C SER A 271 6.30 -0.05 -12.00
N VAL A 272 5.06 0.43 -12.03
CA VAL A 272 3.89 -0.30 -12.53
C VAL A 272 3.38 0.41 -13.76
N TYR A 273 3.07 -0.33 -14.82
CA TYR A 273 2.46 0.20 -16.03
C TYR A 273 1.05 -0.38 -16.21
N GLN A 274 0.09 0.45 -16.60
CA GLN A 274 -1.25 -0.01 -16.93
C GLN A 274 -1.30 -0.44 -18.40
N TYR A 275 -1.21 -1.74 -18.65
CA TYR A 275 -1.16 -2.31 -19.99
C TYR A 275 -2.54 -2.40 -20.64
N GLU A 276 -3.49 -3.04 -19.95
CA GLU A 276 -4.83 -3.26 -20.48
C GLU A 276 -5.92 -3.00 -19.43
N GLY A 277 -7.08 -2.56 -19.92
CA GLY A 277 -8.32 -2.53 -19.16
C GLY A 277 -8.77 -1.13 -18.79
N THR A 278 -9.94 -1.08 -18.16
CA THR A 278 -10.57 0.17 -17.71
C THR A 278 -10.17 0.49 -16.27
N GLY A 279 -10.59 1.63 -15.75
CA GLY A 279 -10.19 2.06 -14.41
C GLY A 279 -8.79 2.63 -14.39
N THR A 280 -8.22 2.72 -13.20
CA THR A 280 -6.99 3.46 -12.92
C THR A 280 -6.06 2.68 -12.01
N LEU A 281 -4.77 3.02 -12.04
CA LEU A 281 -3.77 2.44 -11.13
C LEU A 281 -4.21 2.56 -9.66
N ALA A 282 -4.81 3.69 -9.28
CA ALA A 282 -5.26 3.95 -7.90
C ALA A 282 -6.49 3.15 -7.44
N ASP A 283 -7.18 2.44 -8.34
CA ASP A 283 -8.43 1.76 -7.98
C ASP A 283 -8.18 0.62 -6.98
N SER A 284 -7.08 -0.12 -7.20
CA SER A 284 -6.85 -1.38 -6.48
C SER A 284 -5.41 -1.85 -6.41
N ALA A 285 -4.48 -1.20 -7.14
CA ALA A 285 -3.09 -1.64 -7.18
C ALA A 285 -2.40 -1.44 -5.82
N SER A 286 -1.53 -2.39 -5.47
CA SER A 286 -0.66 -2.31 -4.32
C SER A 286 0.62 -3.08 -4.59
N VAL A 287 1.75 -2.54 -4.12
CA VAL A 287 3.07 -3.18 -4.27
C VAL A 287 3.63 -3.49 -2.90
N SER A 288 3.90 -4.77 -2.64
CA SER A 288 4.59 -5.23 -1.43
C SER A 288 6.07 -5.45 -1.73
N LEU A 289 6.95 -4.86 -0.94
CA LEU A 289 8.39 -5.00 -1.02
C LEU A 289 8.93 -5.71 0.22
N ILE A 290 9.70 -6.77 0.01
CA ILE A 290 10.41 -7.52 1.02
C ILE A 290 11.90 -7.46 0.68
N VAL A 291 12.72 -6.99 1.62
CA VAL A 291 14.19 -6.90 1.47
C VAL A 291 14.83 -7.76 2.55
N GLY A 292 15.26 -8.96 2.16
CA GLY A 292 15.73 -9.98 3.08
C GLY A 292 14.79 -10.20 4.26
N ASN A 293 15.31 -10.00 5.47
CA ASN A 293 14.55 -10.19 6.72
C ASN A 293 13.94 -8.88 7.27
N GLN A 294 13.90 -7.81 6.47
CA GLN A 294 13.25 -6.56 6.87
C GLN A 294 11.72 -6.73 6.89
N PRO A 295 11.00 -5.95 7.71
CA PRO A 295 9.54 -5.90 7.64
C PRO A 295 9.06 -5.56 6.23
N GLN A 296 8.03 -6.27 5.77
CA GLN A 296 7.38 -5.99 4.48
C GLN A 296 6.88 -4.54 4.46
N ARG A 297 7.09 -3.86 3.34
CA ARG A 297 6.57 -2.51 3.06
C ARG A 297 5.51 -2.61 1.98
N THR A 298 4.35 -2.00 2.20
CA THR A 298 3.29 -1.95 1.18
C THR A 298 3.12 -0.52 0.70
N PHE A 299 3.08 -0.34 -0.61
CA PHE A 299 2.88 0.94 -1.29
C PHE A 299 1.53 0.95 -2.00
N TYR A 300 0.92 2.13 -2.06
CA TYR A 300 -0.32 2.38 -2.77
C TYR A 300 -0.13 3.57 -3.72
N PRO A 301 -0.72 3.52 -4.93
CA PRO A 301 -0.68 4.65 -5.84
C PRO A 301 -1.27 5.90 -5.16
N PRO A 302 -0.66 7.07 -5.34
CA PRO A 302 -1.20 8.31 -4.79
C PRO A 302 -2.49 8.72 -5.51
N ALA A 303 -3.25 9.64 -4.91
CA ALA A 303 -4.58 10.00 -5.39
C ALA A 303 -4.58 10.57 -6.83
N GLU A 304 -3.50 11.23 -7.27
CA GLU A 304 -3.35 11.69 -8.65
C GLU A 304 -3.34 10.56 -9.69
N CYS A 305 -3.09 9.31 -9.28
CA CYS A 305 -3.21 8.14 -10.15
C CYS A 305 -4.66 7.75 -10.45
N GLN A 306 -5.66 8.44 -9.85
CA GLN A 306 -7.08 8.32 -10.20
C GLN A 306 -7.47 9.10 -11.47
N ALA A 307 -6.59 9.98 -11.97
CA ALA A 307 -6.79 10.56 -13.27
C ALA A 307 -6.38 9.53 -14.32
N ASN A 308 -7.28 9.19 -15.24
CA ASN A 308 -6.85 8.52 -16.46
C ASN A 308 -6.04 9.57 -17.25
N LEU A 309 -4.70 9.52 -17.16
CA LEU A 309 -3.83 10.52 -17.81
C LEU A 309 -3.91 10.40 -19.34
N ILE A 310 -4.56 9.35 -19.84
CA ILE A 310 -5.05 9.19 -21.21
C ILE A 310 -6.46 9.82 -21.34
N SER A 311 -6.62 11.09 -20.98
CA SER A 311 -7.77 11.89 -21.42
C SER A 311 -7.28 13.02 -22.32
N SER A 312 -6.69 12.66 -23.47
CA SER A 312 -6.29 13.66 -24.44
C SER A 312 -7.51 14.01 -25.31
N SER A 313 -8.37 14.91 -24.82
CA SER A 313 -9.39 15.59 -25.62
C SER A 313 -8.80 16.42 -26.78
N ASP A 314 -7.47 16.44 -26.90
CA ASP A 314 -6.70 17.08 -27.97
C ASP A 314 -6.21 16.10 -29.06
N GLY A 315 -6.50 14.80 -28.95
CA GLY A 315 -6.10 13.78 -29.93
C GLY A 315 -4.60 13.49 -30.00
N SER A 316 -3.82 13.84 -28.96
CA SER A 316 -2.36 13.68 -28.92
C SER A 316 -1.87 12.34 -28.36
N ALA A 317 -2.73 11.48 -27.82
CA ALA A 317 -2.35 10.16 -27.32
C ALA A 317 -1.98 9.22 -28.49
N ALA A 318 -0.73 8.76 -28.52
CA ALA A 318 -0.35 7.64 -29.36
C ALA A 318 -1.02 6.36 -28.82
N VAL A 319 -1.22 5.35 -29.69
CA VAL A 319 -1.86 4.07 -29.33
C VAL A 319 -1.13 3.36 -28.17
N ASP A 320 0.14 3.69 -27.94
CA ASP A 320 1.00 3.08 -26.92
C ASP A 320 1.26 4.00 -25.71
N ASP A 321 0.59 5.16 -25.62
CA ASP A 321 0.69 6.01 -24.44
C ASP A 321 -0.09 5.38 -23.28
N GLY A 322 0.54 5.19 -22.12
CA GLY A 322 -0.12 4.64 -20.94
C GLY A 322 0.20 5.36 -19.64
N ASN A 323 -0.54 4.97 -18.60
CA ASN A 323 -0.33 5.45 -17.24
C ASN A 323 0.74 4.58 -16.58
N ALA A 324 1.72 5.21 -15.95
CA ALA A 324 2.71 4.51 -15.14
C ALA A 324 2.82 5.12 -13.75
N TRP A 325 3.08 4.26 -12.77
CA TRP A 325 3.35 4.62 -11.38
C TRP A 325 4.78 4.22 -11.02
N VAL A 326 5.64 5.21 -10.79
CA VAL A 326 6.97 4.97 -10.21
C VAL A 326 6.80 4.84 -8.71
N VAL A 327 7.01 3.63 -8.20
CA VAL A 327 6.65 3.25 -6.83
C VAL A 327 7.75 3.67 -5.87
N PHE A 328 8.93 3.06 -6.00
CA PHE A 328 10.06 3.27 -5.12
C PHE A 328 11.38 3.15 -5.89
N GLU A 329 12.42 3.68 -5.26
CA GLU A 329 13.81 3.41 -5.60
C GLU A 329 14.51 2.72 -4.44
N LEU A 330 15.49 1.90 -4.78
CA LEU A 330 16.44 1.35 -3.83
C LEU A 330 17.79 1.95 -4.15
N ILE A 331 18.39 2.59 -3.15
CA ILE A 331 19.75 3.11 -3.22
C ILE A 331 20.64 2.09 -2.54
N VAL A 332 21.45 1.39 -3.33
CA VAL A 332 22.45 0.44 -2.85
C VAL A 332 23.80 1.13 -2.85
N ASN A 333 24.46 1.18 -1.69
CA ASN A 333 25.79 1.78 -1.57
C ASN A 333 26.92 0.78 -1.93
N ALA A 334 28.17 1.25 -1.93
CA ALA A 334 29.36 0.44 -2.22
C ALA A 334 29.53 -0.77 -1.28
N GLU A 335 28.96 -0.74 -0.08
CA GLU A 335 28.97 -1.85 0.88
C GLU A 335 27.83 -2.86 0.64
N GLY A 336 26.84 -2.54 -0.19
CA GLY A 336 25.66 -3.37 -0.45
C GLY A 336 24.47 -3.08 0.47
N ALA A 337 24.54 -2.04 1.31
CA ALA A 337 23.44 -1.62 2.16
C ALA A 337 22.32 -0.98 1.33
N VAL A 338 21.08 -1.41 1.58
CA VAL A 338 19.90 -1.00 0.81
C VAL A 338 19.12 0.08 1.58
N SER A 339 18.92 1.23 0.95
CA SER A 339 17.98 2.25 1.41
C SER A 339 16.78 2.33 0.49
N VAL A 340 15.57 2.19 1.04
CA VAL A 340 14.32 2.31 0.26
C VAL A 340 13.86 3.77 0.27
N VAL A 341 13.74 4.36 -0.91
CA VAL A 341 13.25 5.71 -1.15
C VAL A 341 11.87 5.61 -1.79
N LEU A 342 10.86 6.18 -1.14
CA LEU A 342 9.53 6.29 -1.72
C LEU A 342 9.55 7.37 -2.81
N VAL A 343 9.20 7.01 -4.04
CA VAL A 343 9.03 7.97 -5.14
C VAL A 343 7.57 8.35 -5.25
N ASN A 344 6.70 7.35 -5.39
CA ASN A 344 5.25 7.45 -5.42
C ASN A 344 4.70 8.52 -6.39
N GLN A 345 5.02 8.41 -7.67
CA GLN A 345 4.61 9.39 -8.69
C GLN A 345 3.93 8.73 -9.88
N CYS A 346 2.78 9.25 -10.29
CA CYS A 346 2.14 8.87 -11.55
C CYS A 346 2.57 9.78 -12.71
N LYS A 347 2.81 9.17 -13.88
CA LYS A 347 3.25 9.85 -15.09
C LYS A 347 2.55 9.23 -16.31
N ARG A 348 2.26 10.06 -17.32
CA ARG A 348 1.95 9.59 -18.67
C ARG A 348 3.26 9.22 -19.35
N ILE A 349 3.36 8.03 -19.89
CA ILE A 349 4.55 7.55 -20.60
C ILE A 349 4.14 7.12 -22.00
N GLY A 350 4.88 7.55 -23.02
CA GLY A 350 4.67 7.06 -24.38
C GLY A 350 5.33 5.69 -24.61
N GLY A 351 4.76 4.88 -25.49
CA GLY A 351 5.14 3.47 -25.71
C GLY A 351 6.63 3.16 -25.74
N SER A 352 7.40 3.95 -26.48
CA SER A 352 8.86 3.76 -26.60
C SER A 352 9.66 4.15 -25.35
N ALA A 353 9.10 4.96 -24.44
CA ALA A 353 9.71 5.36 -23.17
C ALA A 353 9.42 4.35 -22.05
N ILE A 354 8.44 3.46 -22.22
CA ILE A 354 8.17 2.33 -21.31
C ILE A 354 9.31 1.31 -21.40
N ILE A 355 9.72 0.99 -22.64
CA ILE A 355 10.85 0.08 -22.93
C ILE A 355 12.18 0.67 -22.43
N ARG A 356 12.27 2.01 -22.33
CA ARG A 356 13.48 2.76 -21.96
C ARG A 356 13.17 3.75 -20.84
N GLN A 357 12.87 3.28 -19.63
CA GLN A 357 12.86 4.18 -18.47
C GLN A 357 14.29 4.71 -18.21
N LYS A 358 14.62 5.76 -18.97
CA LYS A 358 15.87 6.50 -18.90
C LYS A 358 15.99 7.15 -17.53
N SER A 359 17.16 7.01 -16.92
CA SER A 359 17.51 7.53 -15.60
C SER A 359 17.52 9.07 -15.56
N HIS A 360 16.35 9.69 -15.58
CA HIS A 360 16.18 11.10 -15.24
C HIS A 360 15.29 11.24 -14.01
#